data_AF-A0A5J4TIQ9-F1
#
_entry.id   AF-A0A5J4TIQ9-F1
#
_cell.length_a   1.000
_cell.length_b   1.000
_cell.length_c   1.000
_cell.angle_alpha   90.00
_cell.angle_beta   90.00
_cell.angle_gamma   90.00
#
_symmetry.space_group_name_H-M   'P 1'
#
loop_
_entity.id
_entity.type
_entity.pdbx_description
1 polymer ?
#
loop_
_entity_poly.entity_id
_entity_poly.type
_entity_poly.pdbx_seq_one_letter_code
_entity_poly.pdbx_strand_id
1 'polypeptide(L)'
;MKQCEFNDCKAVNNGSSGGALWTKFDSSRLTINDSSFIRCTCTQNGGAIAQVQLRNDGGIGLCNVTFTECKTIAGSISQNFGWGGGIYIFVKYSTDPNM
;
A
#
# COMPACT_ATOMS: atom_id res chain seq x y z
N MET A 1 11.32 6.41 5.77
CA MET A 1 10.93 7.72 5.19
C MET A 1 10.37 8.59 6.31
N LYS A 2 10.63 9.89 6.29
CA LYS A 2 10.19 10.81 7.34
C LYS A 2 9.87 12.18 6.73
N GLN A 3 8.81 12.87 7.21
CA GLN A 3 8.49 14.24 6.79
C GLN A 3 8.28 14.39 5.28
N CYS A 4 7.63 13.40 4.67
CA CYS A 4 7.27 13.42 3.26
C CYS A 4 5.76 13.65 3.07
N GLU A 5 5.38 14.37 2.02
CA GLU A 5 3.99 14.49 1.59
C GLU A 5 3.81 13.96 0.17
N PHE A 6 2.80 13.10 0.00
CA PHE A 6 2.40 12.53 -1.28
C PHE A 6 1.03 13.08 -1.65
N ASN A 7 0.98 13.90 -2.70
CA ASN A 7 -0.24 14.58 -3.14
C ASN A 7 -0.68 14.05 -4.49
N ASP A 8 -1.95 13.70 -4.62
CA ASP A 8 -2.64 13.37 -5.88
C ASP A 8 -1.96 12.24 -6.69
N CYS A 9 -1.14 11.41 -6.04
CA CYS A 9 -0.46 10.29 -6.69
C CYS A 9 -1.47 9.24 -7.17
N LYS A 10 -1.32 8.76 -8.41
CA LYS A 10 -2.30 7.89 -9.06
C LYS A 10 -1.67 6.68 -9.72
N ALA A 11 -2.24 5.50 -9.46
CA ALA A 11 -1.95 4.26 -10.17
C ALA A 11 -3.20 3.75 -10.91
N VAL A 12 -3.05 3.37 -12.18
CA VAL A 12 -4.14 2.89 -13.06
C VAL A 12 -3.94 1.45 -13.54
N ASN A 13 -2.99 0.73 -12.94
CA ASN A 13 -2.60 -0.59 -13.41
C ASN A 13 -3.52 -1.67 -12.83
N ASN A 14 -3.78 -2.72 -13.62
CA ASN A 14 -4.54 -3.91 -13.21
C ASN A 14 -3.71 -4.89 -12.32
N GLY A 15 -2.68 -4.38 -11.65
CA GLY A 15 -1.76 -5.16 -10.82
C GLY A 15 -1.61 -4.57 -9.42
N SER A 16 -0.87 -5.31 -8.59
CA SER A 16 -0.63 -4.90 -7.20
C SER A 16 0.10 -3.56 -7.14
N SER A 17 -0.60 -2.50 -6.75
CA SER A 17 -0.06 -1.13 -6.77
C SER A 17 -0.68 -0.25 -5.68
N GLY A 18 0.03 0.76 -5.20
CA GLY A 18 -0.56 1.83 -4.40
C GLY A 18 -0.50 3.12 -5.21
N GLY A 19 -1.43 4.05 -4.99
CA GLY A 19 -1.43 5.31 -5.75
C GLY A 19 -0.14 6.12 -5.57
N ALA A 20 0.48 6.04 -4.40
CA ALA A 20 1.75 6.69 -4.08
C ALA A 20 2.91 5.69 -3.92
N LEU A 21 2.70 4.60 -3.18
CA LEU A 21 3.75 3.63 -2.86
C LEU A 21 3.27 2.19 -3.08
N TRP A 22 4.07 1.41 -3.80
CA TRP A 22 3.94 -0.04 -3.83
C TRP A 22 5.22 -0.69 -3.34
N THR A 23 5.10 -1.64 -2.42
CA THR A 23 6.25 -2.38 -1.89
C THR A 23 5.95 -3.87 -1.76
N LYS A 24 6.98 -4.69 -2.04
CA LYS A 24 6.96 -6.13 -1.90
C LYS A 24 8.31 -6.56 -1.33
N PHE A 25 8.31 -7.09 -0.11
CA PHE A 25 9.53 -7.47 0.59
C PHE A 25 9.42 -8.91 1.11
N ASP A 26 10.55 -9.62 1.07
CA ASP A 26 10.71 -10.92 1.73
C ASP A 26 10.86 -10.71 3.24
N SER A 27 12.04 -10.25 3.67
CA SER A 27 12.43 -10.15 5.09
C SER A 27 12.81 -8.72 5.50
N SER A 28 12.12 -7.71 4.96
CA SER A 28 12.40 -6.31 5.30
C SER A 28 11.15 -5.51 5.64
N ARG A 29 11.36 -4.44 6.41
CA ARG A 29 10.30 -3.57 6.91
C ARG A 29 10.36 -2.18 6.29
N LEU A 30 9.25 -1.74 5.69
CA LEU A 30 9.07 -0.33 5.33
C LEU A 30 8.71 0.46 6.59
N THR A 31 9.43 1.53 6.89
CA THR A 31 9.06 2.45 7.98
C THR A 31 8.80 3.85 7.45
N ILE A 32 7.62 4.41 7.76
CA ILE A 32 7.20 5.76 7.40
C ILE A 32 6.79 6.49 8.68
N ASN A 33 7.37 7.66 8.91
CA ASN A 33 7.09 8.48 10.07
C ASN A 33 6.71 9.90 9.66
N ASP A 34 5.80 10.55 10.39
CA ASP A 34 5.50 11.98 10.25
C ASP A 34 5.23 12.40 8.80
N SER A 35 4.33 11.69 8.12
CA SER A 35 4.10 11.83 6.68
C SER A 35 2.63 11.91 6.30
N SER A 36 2.34 12.56 5.17
CA SER A 36 0.99 12.80 4.67
C SER A 36 0.80 12.10 3.32
N PHE A 37 -0.35 11.42 3.15
CA PHE A 37 -0.84 10.98 1.85
C PHE A 37 -2.18 11.66 1.61
N ILE A 38 -2.29 12.43 0.52
CA ILE A 38 -3.44 13.31 0.27
C ILE A 38 -3.96 13.04 -1.14
N ARG A 39 -5.25 12.71 -1.25
CA ARG A 39 -5.97 12.46 -2.52
C ARG A 39 -5.32 11.42 -3.45
N CYS A 40 -4.46 10.55 -2.91
CA CYS A 40 -3.88 9.47 -3.70
C CYS A 40 -4.95 8.46 -4.15
N THR A 41 -4.83 7.93 -5.38
CA THR A 41 -5.79 6.97 -5.93
C THR A 41 -5.16 5.76 -6.59
N CYS A 42 -5.82 4.61 -6.50
CA CYS A 42 -5.44 3.38 -7.19
C CYS A 42 -6.68 2.70 -7.77
N THR A 43 -6.56 1.99 -8.89
CA THR A 43 -7.68 1.26 -9.51
C THR A 43 -7.95 -0.13 -8.93
N GLN A 44 -7.09 -0.67 -8.05
CA GLN A 44 -7.21 -2.07 -7.60
C GLN A 44 -6.95 -2.29 -6.10
N ASN A 45 -5.85 -1.80 -5.53
CA ASN A 45 -5.46 -2.11 -4.15
C ASN A 45 -5.73 -0.95 -3.19
N GLY A 46 -4.68 -0.21 -2.79
CA GLY A 46 -4.77 0.88 -1.81
C GLY A 46 -4.58 2.24 -2.47
N GLY A 47 -5.47 3.18 -2.18
CA GLY A 47 -5.43 4.52 -2.77
C GLY A 47 -4.07 5.23 -2.63
N ALA A 48 -3.36 5.03 -1.53
CA ALA A 48 -2.00 5.54 -1.32
C ALA A 48 -0.95 4.43 -1.30
N ILE A 49 -1.05 3.50 -0.35
CA ILE A 49 -0.04 2.47 -0.13
C ILE A 49 -0.61 1.09 -0.44
N ALA A 50 0.16 0.28 -1.16
CA ALA A 50 -0.04 -1.16 -1.21
C ALA A 50 1.25 -1.89 -0.83
N GLN A 51 1.15 -2.80 0.14
CA GLN A 51 2.30 -3.54 0.67
C GLN A 51 2.03 -5.04 0.67
N VAL A 52 2.99 -5.82 0.18
CA VAL A 52 2.96 -7.30 0.19
C VAL A 52 4.12 -7.82 1.02
N GLN A 53 3.82 -8.53 2.10
CA GLN A 53 4.80 -9.17 2.99
C GLN A 53 4.83 -10.65 2.65
N LEU A 54 6.02 -11.19 2.36
CA LEU A 54 6.16 -12.57 1.90
C LEU A 54 6.66 -13.52 3.00
N ARG A 55 7.38 -13.00 4.01
CA ARG A 55 7.86 -13.75 5.17
C ARG A 55 7.49 -13.08 6.49
N ASN A 56 7.60 -13.83 7.58
CA ASN A 56 7.15 -13.43 8.91
C ASN A 56 7.94 -12.25 9.50
N ASP A 57 9.16 -12.02 9.05
CA ASP A 57 10.07 -10.98 9.55
C ASP A 57 10.02 -9.66 8.74
N GLY A 58 9.21 -9.62 7.68
CA GLY A 58 8.92 -8.38 6.94
C GLY A 58 7.82 -7.52 7.59
N GLY A 59 7.43 -6.45 6.87
CA GLY A 59 6.18 -5.73 7.15
C GLY A 59 6.25 -4.23 6.90
N ILE A 60 5.32 -3.51 7.52
CA ILE A 60 5.22 -2.04 7.44
C ILE A 60 5.00 -1.43 8.82
N GLY A 61 5.71 -0.34 9.11
CA GLY A 61 5.55 0.49 10.29
C GLY A 61 5.15 1.91 9.88
N LEU A 62 4.03 2.38 10.41
CA LEU A 62 3.50 3.72 10.17
C LEU A 62 3.37 4.42 11.53
N CYS A 63 4.07 5.52 11.72
CA CYS A 63 3.98 6.33 12.94
C CYS A 63 3.65 7.78 12.58
N ASN A 64 2.58 8.34 13.15
CA ASN A 64 2.13 9.70 12.83
C ASN A 64 1.98 9.93 11.31
N VAL A 65 1.30 9.02 10.63
CA VAL A 65 1.05 9.09 9.19
C VAL A 65 -0.43 9.34 8.95
N THR A 66 -0.75 10.30 8.08
CA THR A 66 -2.13 10.64 7.73
C THR A 66 -2.46 10.19 6.30
N PHE A 67 -3.73 9.80 6.09
CA PHE A 67 -4.29 9.46 4.80
C PHE A 67 -5.59 10.26 4.62
N THR A 68 -5.54 11.31 3.83
CA THR A 68 -6.65 12.25 3.64
C THR A 68 -7.18 12.11 2.23
N GLU A 69 -8.46 11.78 2.08
CA GLU A 69 -9.15 11.63 0.78
C GLU A 69 -8.50 10.60 -0.17
N CYS A 70 -7.68 9.70 0.34
CA CYS A 70 -7.15 8.59 -0.45
C CYS A 70 -8.24 7.55 -0.72
N LYS A 71 -8.34 7.10 -1.97
CA LYS A 71 -9.41 6.18 -2.40
C LYS A 71 -8.95 5.20 -3.46
N THR A 72 -9.46 3.98 -3.37
CA THR A 72 -9.47 3.08 -4.52
C THR A 72 -10.67 3.43 -5.40
N ILE A 73 -10.43 3.59 -6.70
CA ILE A 73 -11.43 4.05 -7.68
C ILE A 73 -11.73 2.93 -8.67
N ALA A 74 -12.94 2.96 -9.24
CA ALA A 74 -13.30 2.05 -10.30
C ALA A 74 -12.40 2.27 -11.53
N GLY A 75 -11.81 1.20 -12.04
CA GLY A 75 -11.09 1.12 -13.32
C GLY A 75 -11.88 0.32 -14.36
N SER A 76 -11.47 0.44 -15.62
CA SER A 76 -12.09 -0.27 -16.74
C SER A 76 -11.81 -1.77 -16.62
N ILE A 77 -12.84 -2.58 -16.86
CA ILE A 77 -12.88 -4.05 -16.97
C ILE A 77 -12.66 -4.89 -15.67
N SER A 78 -13.77 -5.54 -15.26
CA SER A 78 -13.91 -6.59 -14.23
C SER A 78 -13.29 -6.28 -12.87
N GLN A 79 -13.96 -5.44 -12.09
CA GLN A 79 -13.47 -5.08 -10.77
C GLN A 79 -14.18 -5.82 -9.65
N ASN A 80 -13.54 -6.87 -9.14
CA ASN A 80 -13.87 -7.47 -7.84
C ASN A 80 -13.15 -6.71 -6.70
N PHE A 81 -13.05 -5.38 -6.79
CA PHE A 81 -12.07 -4.58 -6.03
C PHE A 81 -12.70 -3.55 -5.10
N GLY A 82 -12.03 -3.40 -3.96
CA GLY A 82 -12.40 -2.61 -2.79
C GLY A 82 -11.47 -2.91 -1.62
N TRP A 83 -10.20 -3.27 -1.91
CA TRP A 83 -9.32 -3.91 -0.93
C TRP A 83 -8.71 -2.94 0.09
N GLY A 84 -8.92 -1.63 -0.08
CA GLY A 84 -8.60 -0.59 0.92
C GLY A 84 -8.82 0.83 0.38
N GLY A 85 -9.22 1.78 1.24
CA GLY A 85 -9.40 3.19 0.86
C GLY A 85 -8.06 3.90 0.63
N GLY A 86 -7.25 4.03 1.68
CA GLY A 86 -5.90 4.60 1.61
C GLY A 86 -4.78 3.56 1.60
N ILE A 87 -4.96 2.43 2.28
CA ILE A 87 -3.91 1.44 2.50
C ILE A 87 -4.43 0.04 2.18
N TYR A 88 -3.61 -0.74 1.50
CA TYR A 88 -3.77 -2.18 1.33
C TYR A 88 -2.52 -2.91 1.84
N ILE A 89 -2.70 -3.87 2.73
CA ILE A 89 -1.61 -4.71 3.27
C ILE A 89 -1.99 -6.17 3.06
N PHE A 90 -1.15 -6.91 2.36
CA PHE A 90 -1.25 -8.35 2.21
C PHE A 90 -0.10 -9.03 2.96
N VAL A 91 -0.44 -9.91 3.90
CA VAL A 91 0.54 -10.66 4.67
C VAL A 91 0.46 -12.13 4.29
N LYS A 92 1.56 -12.69 3.79
CA LYS A 92 1.74 -14.12 3.68
C LYS A 92 2.44 -14.62 4.94
N TYR A 93 1.75 -15.47 5.69
CA TYR A 93 2.31 -16.19 6.82
C TYR A 93 2.81 -17.56 6.35
N SER A 94 3.99 -17.97 6.82
CA SER A 94 4.50 -19.32 6.58
C SER A 94 5.06 -19.90 7.88
N THR A 95 4.79 -21.17 8.15
CA THR A 95 5.43 -21.93 9.24
C THR A 95 6.65 -22.72 8.75
N ASP A 96 6.95 -22.69 7.44
CA ASP A 96 8.12 -23.34 6.88
C ASP A 96 9.37 -22.49 7.19
N PRO A 97 10.34 -23.02 7.97
CA PRO A 97 11.56 -22.30 8.31
C PRO A 97 12.49 -22.04 7.11
N ASN A 98 12.24 -22.65 5.95
CA ASN A 98 13.03 -22.48 4.72
C ASN A 98 12.36 -21.56 3.68
N MET A 99 11.17 -21.01 3.98
CA MET A 99 10.47 -20.10 3.08
C MET A 99 10.96 -18.67 3.15
#